data_AF-A0A382MND2-F1
#
_entry.id   AF-A0A382MND2-F1
#
_cell.length_a   1.000
_cell.length_b   1.000
_cell.length_c   1.000
_cell.angle_alpha   90.00
_cell.angle_beta   90.00
_cell.angle_gamma   90.00
#
_symmetry.space_group_name_H-M   'P 1'
#
loop_
_entity.id
_entity.type
_entity.pdbx_description
1 polymer ?
#
loop_
_entity_poly.entity_id
_entity_poly.type
_entity_poly.pdbx_seq_one_letter_code
_entity_poly.pdbx_strand_id
1 'polypeptide(L)'
;MSIRLKSSYSNIESWFRGNLHTHTTESDGSCSPEVVIADYESRGYDFLCISDHDILVDPNQYQQDTSMTLIPAVEVTAHGPHIQQINANDRVDPNPDRQVVVR
;
A
#
# COMPACT_ATOMS: atom_id res chain seq x y z
N MET A 1 1.03 35.24 -22.08
CA MET A 1 2.31 34.67 -21.57
C MET A 1 2.05 33.19 -21.30
N SER A 2 2.76 32.27 -21.95
CA SER A 2 2.57 30.82 -21.72
C SER A 2 3.73 30.27 -20.88
N ILE A 3 3.42 29.41 -19.92
CA ILE A 3 4.42 28.65 -19.16
C ILE A 3 4.50 27.26 -19.79
N ARG A 4 5.73 26.81 -20.05
CA ARG A 4 6.01 25.46 -20.54
C ARG A 4 6.67 24.68 -19.41
N LEU A 5 5.95 23.73 -18.83
CA LEU A 5 6.51 22.80 -17.84
C LEU A 5 7.29 21.71 -18.58
N LYS A 6 8.58 21.59 -18.29
CA LYS A 6 9.41 20.50 -18.79
C LYS A 6 9.44 19.43 -17.70
N SER A 7 8.69 18.35 -17.92
CA SER A 7 8.65 17.23 -16.97
C SER A 7 10.02 16.54 -16.94
N SER A 8 10.61 16.36 -15.76
CA SER A 8 11.80 15.53 -15.56
C SER A 8 11.55 14.05 -15.87
N TYR A 9 10.28 13.68 -16.05
CA TYR A 9 9.80 12.33 -16.33
C TYR A 9 9.42 12.13 -17.81
N SER A 10 9.91 12.98 -18.72
CA SER A 10 9.55 12.91 -20.15
C SER A 10 10.18 11.73 -20.90
N ASN A 11 11.20 11.09 -20.32
CA ASN A 11 11.97 9.99 -20.93
C ASN A 11 11.94 8.72 -20.05
N ILE A 12 10.89 8.50 -19.26
CA ILE A 12 10.73 7.23 -18.54
C ILE A 12 10.12 6.20 -19.50
N GLU A 13 10.68 4.99 -19.52
CA GLU A 13 10.20 3.90 -20.38
C GLU A 13 8.81 3.38 -19.97
N SER A 14 8.53 3.33 -18.66
CA SER A 14 7.29 2.76 -18.13
C SER A 14 6.70 3.60 -16.99
N TRP A 15 5.38 3.66 -16.94
CA TRP A 15 4.61 4.21 -15.82
C TRP A 15 3.85 3.07 -15.17
N PHE A 16 4.05 2.89 -13.87
CA PHE A 16 3.35 1.87 -13.09
C PHE A 16 2.19 2.50 -12.33
N ARG A 17 1.01 1.91 -12.49
CA ARG A 17 -0.18 2.23 -11.72
C ARG A 17 -0.20 1.35 -10.48
N GLY A 18 -0.34 1.95 -9.31
CA GLY A 18 -0.51 1.18 -8.09
C GLY A 18 -1.37 1.87 -7.06
N ASN A 19 -1.75 1.11 -6.03
CA ASN A 19 -2.37 1.66 -4.84
C ASN A 19 -1.51 1.35 -3.61
N LEU A 20 -1.18 2.40 -2.86
CA LEU A 20 -0.37 2.32 -1.65
C LEU A 20 -1.21 2.27 -0.37
N HIS A 21 -2.53 2.40 -0.45
CA HIS A 21 -3.41 2.48 0.73
C HIS A 21 -4.73 1.79 0.45
N THR A 22 -4.90 0.57 0.96
CA THR A 22 -6.12 -0.23 0.79
C THR A 22 -6.34 -1.11 2.00
N HIS A 23 -7.59 -1.17 2.46
CA HIS A 23 -8.04 -1.99 3.57
C HIS A 23 -8.83 -3.20 3.10
N THR A 24 -8.74 -4.27 3.86
CA THR A 24 -9.44 -5.54 3.63
C THR A 24 -10.27 -5.88 4.87
N THR A 25 -10.89 -7.06 4.90
CA THR A 25 -11.59 -7.56 6.10
C THR A 25 -10.66 -7.87 7.27
N GLU A 26 -9.34 -7.78 7.09
CA GLU A 26 -8.40 -7.95 8.20
C GLU A 26 -8.43 -6.76 9.16
N SER A 27 -8.80 -5.54 8.72
CA SER A 27 -9.22 -4.45 9.62
C SER A 27 -10.68 -4.02 9.44
N ASP A 28 -10.94 -3.08 8.54
CA ASP A 28 -12.19 -2.33 8.42
C ASP A 28 -12.67 -2.19 6.96
N GLY A 29 -11.95 -2.82 6.02
CA GLY A 29 -12.37 -2.96 4.64
C GLY A 29 -13.56 -3.91 4.49
N SER A 30 -14.26 -3.78 3.37
CA SER A 30 -15.50 -4.55 3.10
C SER A 30 -15.28 -5.88 2.37
N CYS A 31 -14.07 -6.16 1.92
CA CYS A 31 -13.74 -7.33 1.07
C CYS A 31 -12.48 -8.02 1.57
N SER A 32 -12.38 -9.34 1.37
CA SER A 32 -11.19 -10.10 1.74
C SER A 32 -9.96 -9.72 0.90
N PRO A 33 -8.74 -10.00 1.38
CA PRO A 33 -7.51 -9.77 0.62
C PRO A 33 -7.57 -10.30 -0.83
N GLU A 34 -8.08 -11.51 -1.04
CA GLU A 34 -8.16 -12.15 -2.36
C GLU A 34 -9.09 -11.37 -3.30
N VAL A 35 -10.24 -10.93 -2.79
CA VAL A 35 -11.23 -10.16 -3.58
C VAL A 35 -10.66 -8.80 -3.95
N VAL A 36 -9.98 -8.14 -3.02
CA VAL A 36 -9.34 -6.84 -3.25
C VAL A 36 -8.23 -6.97 -4.29
N ILE A 37 -7.33 -7.96 -4.15
CA ILE A 37 -6.24 -8.21 -5.09
C ILE A 37 -6.77 -8.45 -6.50
N ALA A 38 -7.75 -9.35 -6.65
CA ALA A 38 -8.34 -9.67 -7.94
C ALA A 38 -9.04 -8.45 -8.59
N ASP A 39 -9.71 -7.60 -7.80
CA ASP A 39 -10.35 -6.38 -8.32
C ASP A 39 -9.30 -5.39 -8.86
N TYR A 40 -8.22 -5.14 -8.12
CA TYR A 40 -7.14 -4.25 -8.57
C TYR A 40 -6.42 -4.78 -9.82
N GLU A 41 -6.11 -6.07 -9.86
CA GLU A 41 -5.49 -6.70 -11.03
C GLU A 41 -6.39 -6.58 -12.26
N SER A 42 -7.69 -6.82 -12.13
CA SER A 42 -8.66 -6.70 -13.22
C SER A 42 -8.75 -5.28 -13.82
N ARG A 43 -8.35 -4.27 -13.04
CA ARG A 43 -8.30 -2.85 -13.44
C ARG A 43 -6.95 -2.44 -14.02
N GLY A 44 -6.02 -3.38 -14.18
CA GLY A 44 -4.69 -3.16 -14.74
C GLY A 44 -3.77 -2.37 -13.82
N TYR A 45 -3.81 -2.65 -12.51
CA TYR A 45 -2.79 -2.16 -11.58
C TYR A 45 -1.53 -3.05 -11.70
N ASP A 46 -0.37 -2.45 -11.47
CA ASP A 46 0.93 -3.11 -11.51
C ASP A 46 1.43 -3.49 -10.11
N PHE A 47 1.00 -2.75 -9.07
CA PHE A 47 1.35 -3.04 -7.69
C PHE A 47 0.25 -2.63 -6.70
N LEU A 48 0.22 -3.31 -5.55
CA LEU A 48 -0.76 -3.09 -4.50
C LEU A 48 -0.13 -3.24 -3.10
N CYS A 49 -0.48 -2.31 -2.21
CA CYS A 49 -0.30 -2.45 -0.77
C CYS A 49 -1.64 -2.78 -0.13
N ILE A 50 -1.71 -3.89 0.60
CA ILE A 50 -2.72 -4.11 1.63
C ILE A 50 -2.16 -3.50 2.91
N SER A 51 -2.86 -2.52 3.47
CA SER A 51 -2.37 -1.66 4.56
C SER A 51 -3.37 -1.62 5.71
N ASP A 52 -3.93 -2.78 6.07
CA ASP A 52 -4.91 -2.92 7.16
C ASP A 52 -4.40 -2.26 8.46
N HIS A 53 -5.33 -1.77 9.27
CA HIS A 53 -5.03 -1.04 10.50
C HIS A 53 -4.29 -1.92 11.51
N ASP A 54 -3.06 -1.54 11.83
CA ASP A 54 -2.20 -2.18 12.83
C ASP A 54 -1.94 -3.69 12.61
N ILE A 55 -2.24 -4.20 11.41
CA ILE A 55 -2.12 -5.60 11.01
C ILE A 55 -1.25 -5.66 9.75
N LEU A 56 -0.16 -6.43 9.82
CA LEU A 56 0.67 -6.71 8.66
C LEU A 56 0.18 -8.01 8.01
N VAL A 57 -0.55 -7.87 6.89
CA VAL A 57 -0.94 -9.00 6.05
C VAL A 57 0.29 -9.46 5.26
N ASP A 58 0.66 -10.73 5.38
CA ASP A 58 1.83 -11.28 4.68
C ASP A 58 1.54 -11.43 3.18
N PRO A 59 2.17 -10.63 2.30
CA PRO A 59 1.90 -10.65 0.87
C PRO A 59 2.29 -11.99 0.22
N ASN A 60 3.20 -12.76 0.82
CA ASN A 60 3.63 -14.05 0.26
C ASN A 60 2.49 -15.07 0.21
N GLN A 61 1.45 -14.90 1.04
CA GLN A 61 0.27 -15.76 1.02
C GLN A 61 -0.53 -15.62 -0.27
N TYR A 62 -0.47 -14.45 -0.91
CA TYR A 62 -1.31 -14.09 -2.07
C TYR A 62 -0.52 -13.81 -3.35
N GLN A 63 0.79 -13.60 -3.25
CA GLN A 63 1.63 -13.18 -4.39
C GLN A 63 1.60 -14.18 -5.56
N GLN A 64 1.39 -15.47 -5.29
CA GLN A 64 1.28 -16.51 -6.31
C GLN A 64 -0.02 -16.43 -7.15
N ASP A 65 -1.04 -15.71 -6.66
CA ASP A 65 -2.38 -15.66 -7.25
C ASP A 65 -2.59 -14.40 -8.11
N THR A 66 -1.57 -13.55 -8.25
CA THR A 66 -1.66 -12.29 -9.01
C THR A 66 -0.37 -11.97 -9.75
N SER A 67 -0.49 -11.27 -10.88
CA SER A 67 0.66 -10.73 -11.62
C SER A 67 1.15 -9.38 -11.07
N MET A 68 0.38 -8.75 -10.19
CA MET A 68 0.80 -7.51 -9.50
C MET A 68 1.94 -7.78 -8.53
N THR A 69 2.77 -6.76 -8.30
CA THR A 69 3.70 -6.78 -7.16
C THR A 69 2.94 -6.42 -5.89
N LEU A 70 2.84 -7.35 -4.95
CA LEU A 70 2.31 -7.08 -3.62
C LEU A 70 3.42 -6.54 -2.73
N ILE A 71 3.24 -5.34 -2.22
CA ILE A 71 4.21 -4.68 -1.34
C ILE A 71 3.67 -4.74 0.09
N PRO A 72 4.40 -5.30 1.07
CA PRO A 72 3.93 -5.40 2.44
C PRO A 72 3.73 -3.99 3.02
N ALA A 73 2.60 -3.74 3.65
CA ALA A 73 2.29 -2.46 4.26
C ALA A 73 1.40 -2.59 5.49
N VAL A 74 1.39 -1.55 6.32
CA VAL A 74 0.52 -1.46 7.50
C VAL A 74 0.20 0.00 7.79
N GLU A 75 -1.08 0.30 8.00
CA GLU A 75 -1.48 1.61 8.50
C GLU A 75 -1.41 1.62 10.03
N VAL A 76 -0.34 2.21 10.58
CA VAL A 76 -0.18 2.40 12.03
C VAL A 76 -1.18 3.46 12.50
N THR A 77 -2.16 3.01 13.27
CA THR A 77 -3.43 3.70 13.49
C THR A 77 -3.68 3.97 14.95
N ALA A 78 -3.62 2.95 15.82
CA ALA A 78 -4.02 3.13 17.20
C ALA A 78 -3.25 4.27 17.91
N HIS A 79 -3.97 4.91 18.84
CA HIS A 79 -3.43 5.91 19.77
C HIS A 79 -2.91 7.22 19.14
N GLY A 80 -3.20 7.55 17.88
CA GLY A 80 -2.77 8.82 17.28
C GLY A 80 -3.15 8.99 15.81
N PRO A 81 -2.48 9.91 15.08
CA PRO A 81 -2.71 10.13 13.65
C PRO A 81 -2.16 8.97 12.80
N HIS A 82 -2.78 8.66 11.67
CA HIS A 82 -2.38 7.48 10.91
C HIS A 82 -1.03 7.67 10.21
N ILE A 83 -0.20 6.62 10.18
CA ILE A 83 1.04 6.56 9.42
C ILE A 83 1.01 5.33 8.52
N GLN A 84 1.24 5.55 7.23
CA GLN A 84 1.40 4.45 6.29
C GLN A 84 2.85 3.98 6.28
N GLN A 85 3.08 2.71 6.62
CA GLN A 85 4.39 2.07 6.50
C GLN A 85 4.37 1.16 5.29
N ILE A 86 5.19 1.49 4.27
CA ILE A 86 5.30 0.75 3.02
C ILE A 86 6.61 -0.05 3.02
N ASN A 87 6.58 -1.24 2.42
CA ASN A 87 7.69 -2.19 2.44
C ASN A 87 8.10 -2.56 3.87
N ALA A 88 7.09 -2.84 4.70
CA ALA A 88 7.28 -3.20 6.10
C ALA A 88 7.91 -4.60 6.22
N ASN A 89 9.03 -4.70 6.96
CA ASN A 89 9.64 -5.98 7.28
C ASN A 89 9.00 -6.64 8.50
N ASP A 90 8.48 -5.83 9.42
CA ASP A 90 7.87 -6.24 10.67
C ASP A 90 6.71 -5.29 11.01
N ARG A 91 5.79 -5.78 11.86
CA ARG A 91 4.77 -4.93 12.47
C ARG A 91 5.42 -3.92 13.42
N VAL A 92 5.04 -2.66 13.29
CA VAL A 92 5.39 -1.61 14.26
C VAL A 92 4.23 -1.43 15.24
N ASP A 93 4.53 -1.52 16.54
CA ASP A 93 3.53 -1.28 17.57
C ASP A 93 3.09 0.19 17.55
N PRO A 94 1.77 0.47 17.60
CA PRO A 94 1.27 1.84 17.54
C PRO A 94 1.68 2.63 18.79
N ASN A 95 2.25 3.81 18.60
CA ASN A 95 2.67 4.70 19.69
C ASN A 95 2.13 6.12 19.48
N PRO A 96 1.47 6.75 20.48
CA PRO A 96 0.96 8.12 20.34
C PRO A 96 2.02 9.13 19.89
N ASP A 97 3.28 8.93 20.29
CA ASP A 97 4.41 9.66 19.72
C ASP A 97 4.86 9.01 18.41
N ARG A 98 4.47 9.63 17.29
CA ARG A 98 4.78 9.12 15.95
C ARG A 98 6.27 9.15 15.60
N GLN A 99 7.09 9.94 16.29
CA GLN A 99 8.54 9.88 16.07
C GLN A 99 9.16 8.59 16.60
N VAL A 100 8.45 7.84 17.43
CA VAL A 100 8.86 6.49 17.85
C VAL A 100 8.54 5.45 16.78
N VAL A 101 7.50 5.70 15.96
CA VAL A 101 7.06 4.82 14.87
C VAL A 101 7.97 4.98 13.65
N VAL A 102 8.37 6.22 13.32
CA VAL A 102 9.29 6.52 12.21
C VAL A 102 10.74 6.41 12.71
N ARG A 103 11.33 5.22 12.63
CA ARG A 103 12.74 4.98 12.97
C ARG A 103 13.55 4.51 11.78
#